data_AF-A0A9X4QM21-F1
#
_entry.id   AF-A0A9X4QM21-F1
#
_cell.length_a   1.000
_cell.length_b   1.000
_cell.length_c   1.000
_cell.angle_alpha   90.00
_cell.angle_beta   90.00
_cell.angle_gamma   90.00
#
_symmetry.space_group_name_H-M   'P 1'
#
loop_
_entity.id
_entity.type
_entity.pdbx_description
1 polymer ?
#
loop_
_entity_poly.entity_id
_entity_poly.type
_entity_poly.pdbx_seq_one_letter_code
_entity_poly.pdbx_strand_id
1 'polypeptide(L)'
;MVKTKARGLGMALVALLIIALVGCQAVGGVNLNEMLTKQLDVRSSAGSGSVEIELNWDEEAIAAEDEETQRLIKLFSRIKLQLDQVRTDEKGNMSANGSLSLNDRKIPFALQIDPTTAVLTVEGAKRPLILDAEELQAGAIPGGGSVPGN
;
A
#
# COMPACT_ATOMS: atom_id res chain seq x y z
N MET A 1 -52.17 -31.07 -6.59
CA MET A 1 -50.87 -31.11 -7.30
C MET A 1 -50.43 -29.69 -7.63
N VAL A 2 -49.46 -29.16 -6.88
CA VAL A 2 -48.95 -27.78 -7.00
C VAL A 2 -47.52 -27.84 -7.54
N LYS A 3 -47.28 -27.48 -8.81
CA LYS A 3 -46.00 -26.92 -9.32
C LYS A 3 -45.91 -27.00 -10.85
N THR A 4 -46.32 -25.94 -11.54
CA THR A 4 -45.89 -25.69 -12.94
C THR A 4 -45.74 -24.20 -13.26
N LYS A 5 -46.40 -23.28 -12.53
CA LYS A 5 -46.28 -21.82 -12.76
C LYS A 5 -45.00 -21.15 -12.25
N ALA A 6 -44.21 -21.80 -11.38
CA ALA A 6 -43.02 -21.18 -10.77
C ALA A 6 -41.79 -21.14 -11.70
N ARG A 7 -41.76 -21.96 -12.77
CA ARG A 7 -40.60 -22.05 -13.68
C ARG A 7 -40.53 -20.88 -14.67
N GLY A 8 -41.68 -20.31 -15.06
CA GLY A 8 -41.74 -19.15 -15.96
C GLY A 8 -41.34 -17.84 -15.30
N LEU A 9 -41.70 -17.65 -14.02
CA LEU A 9 -41.36 -16.44 -13.27
C LEU A 9 -39.87 -16.35 -12.94
N GLY A 10 -39.23 -17.48 -12.62
CA GLY A 10 -37.79 -17.54 -12.39
C GLY A 10 -36.99 -17.20 -13.66
N MET A 11 -37.44 -17.67 -14.81
CA MET A 11 -36.78 -17.41 -16.09
C MET A 11 -36.95 -15.95 -16.55
N ALA A 12 -38.11 -15.34 -16.27
CA ALA A 12 -38.34 -13.92 -16.52
C ALA A 12 -37.48 -13.00 -15.62
N LEU A 13 -37.27 -13.37 -14.35
CA LEU A 13 -36.38 -12.62 -13.44
C LEU A 13 -34.91 -12.70 -13.86
N VAL A 14 -34.45 -13.87 -14.33
CA VAL A 14 -33.09 -14.05 -14.86
C VAL A 14 -32.92 -13.25 -16.15
N ALA A 15 -33.92 -13.24 -17.04
CA ALA A 15 -33.88 -12.42 -18.25
C ALA A 15 -33.85 -10.91 -17.94
N LEU A 16 -34.61 -10.45 -16.95
CA LEU A 16 -34.62 -9.05 -16.51
C LEU A 16 -33.26 -8.63 -15.90
N LEU A 17 -32.63 -9.51 -15.11
CA LEU A 17 -31.29 -9.28 -14.56
C LEU A 17 -30.22 -9.18 -15.67
N ILE A 18 -30.30 -10.04 -16.69
CA ILE A 18 -29.37 -9.98 -17.83
C ILE A 18 -29.57 -8.67 -18.61
N ILE A 19 -30.82 -8.24 -18.85
CA ILE A 19 -31.10 -6.97 -19.54
C ILE A 19 -30.62 -5.76 -18.71
N ALA A 20 -30.74 -5.79 -17.38
CA ALA A 20 -30.25 -4.72 -16.51
C ALA A 20 -28.70 -4.66 -16.46
N LEU A 21 -28.02 -5.81 -16.49
CA LEU A 21 -26.55 -5.88 -16.54
C LEU A 21 -25.98 -5.41 -17.89
N VAL A 22 -26.73 -5.60 -18.98
CA VAL A 22 -26.31 -5.19 -20.33
C VAL A 22 -26.83 -3.78 -20.68
N GLY A 23 -27.81 -3.27 -19.93
CA GLY A 23 -28.52 -2.01 -20.21
C GLY A 23 -27.91 -0.72 -19.65
N CYS A 24 -26.67 -0.74 -19.13
CA CYS A 24 -26.00 0.49 -18.67
C CYS A 24 -24.88 0.98 -19.62
N GLN A 25 -24.71 0.36 -20.78
CA GLN A 25 -23.69 0.75 -21.75
C GLN A 25 -24.33 1.13 -23.07
N ALA A 26 -24.66 2.42 -23.22
CA ALA A 26 -24.62 3.19 -24.48
C ALA A 26 -25.67 4.30 -24.48
N VAL A 27 -25.55 5.27 -23.57
CA VAL A 27 -26.14 6.59 -23.79
C VAL A 27 -25.10 7.62 -23.34
N GLY A 28 -24.24 8.08 -24.26
CA GLY A 28 -23.37 9.23 -23.96
C GLY A 28 -21.99 9.31 -24.59
N GLY A 29 -21.55 8.36 -25.43
CA GLY A 29 -20.30 8.55 -26.19
C GLY A 29 -19.02 8.70 -25.36
N VAL A 30 -19.02 8.26 -24.10
CA VAL A 30 -17.80 8.11 -23.31
C VAL A 30 -17.15 6.79 -23.70
N ASN A 31 -16.03 6.87 -24.43
CA ASN A 31 -15.14 5.75 -24.63
C ASN A 31 -14.60 5.31 -23.26
N LEU A 32 -15.30 4.38 -22.60
CA LEU A 32 -14.84 3.75 -21.36
C LEU A 32 -13.44 3.15 -21.54
N ASN A 33 -13.10 2.71 -22.76
CA ASN A 33 -11.77 2.24 -23.11
C ASN A 33 -10.70 3.34 -23.00
N GLU A 34 -10.99 4.57 -23.44
CA GLU A 34 -10.08 5.72 -23.27
C GLU A 34 -10.05 6.23 -21.82
N MET A 35 -11.17 6.13 -21.09
CA MET A 35 -11.22 6.54 -19.68
C MET A 35 -10.52 5.53 -18.76
N LEU A 36 -10.55 4.24 -19.09
CA LEU A 36 -9.78 3.19 -18.40
C LEU A 36 -8.30 3.28 -18.77
N THR A 37 -7.99 3.56 -20.04
CA THR A 37 -6.60 3.79 -20.48
C THR A 37 -6.04 5.08 -19.87
N LYS A 38 -6.82 6.15 -19.70
CA LYS A 38 -6.40 7.38 -18.98
C LYS A 38 -6.28 7.21 -17.46
N GLN A 39 -7.00 6.25 -16.86
CA GLN A 39 -6.80 5.84 -15.46
C GLN A 39 -5.63 4.87 -15.29
N LEU A 40 -5.20 4.19 -16.35
CA LEU A 40 -3.95 3.41 -16.40
C LEU A 40 -2.74 4.30 -16.78
N ASP A 41 -2.97 5.38 -17.52
CA ASP A 41 -2.02 6.46 -17.80
C ASP A 41 -1.97 7.45 -16.62
N VAL A 42 -1.81 6.94 -15.41
CA VAL A 42 -1.47 7.75 -14.23
C VAL A 42 0.01 8.06 -14.34
N ARG A 43 0.31 9.01 -15.23
CA ARG A 43 1.62 9.52 -15.60
C ARG A 43 2.36 10.18 -14.41
N SER A 44 1.64 10.41 -13.29
CA SER A 44 2.21 10.53 -11.95
C SER A 44 1.13 10.27 -10.89
N SER A 45 1.39 9.40 -9.92
CA SER A 45 0.51 9.22 -8.75
C SER A 45 1.07 10.01 -7.57
N ALA A 46 0.26 10.87 -6.96
CA ALA A 46 0.59 11.60 -5.74
C ALA A 46 -0.23 11.02 -4.58
N GLY A 47 0.40 10.25 -3.71
CA GLY A 47 -0.26 9.59 -2.58
C GLY A 47 0.27 10.08 -1.23
N SER A 48 -0.62 10.18 -0.25
CA SER A 48 -0.27 10.40 1.16
C SER A 48 -1.01 9.38 2.01
N GLY A 49 -0.36 8.83 3.03
CA GLY A 49 -0.95 7.84 3.93
C GLY A 49 -0.21 7.76 5.24
N SER A 50 -0.86 7.26 6.29
CA SER A 50 -0.22 7.03 7.57
C SER A 50 -0.67 5.72 8.18
N VAL A 51 0.27 4.95 8.72
CA VAL A 51 0.04 3.73 9.48
C VAL A 51 0.57 3.95 10.88
N GLU A 52 -0.25 3.68 11.88
CA GLU A 52 0.11 3.83 13.29
C GLU A 52 -0.15 2.50 14.00
N ILE A 53 0.88 2.04 14.70
CA ILE A 53 0.88 0.81 15.49
C ILE A 53 1.12 1.21 16.93
N GLU A 54 0.16 0.88 17.79
CA GLU A 54 0.27 1.07 19.23
C GLU A 54 0.30 -0.30 19.91
N LEU A 55 1.35 -0.55 20.68
CA LEU A 55 1.59 -1.77 21.41
C LEU A 55 1.26 -1.51 22.88
N ASN A 56 0.17 -2.13 23.34
CA ASN A 56 -0.23 -2.11 24.74
C ASN A 56 0.49 -3.23 25.47
N TRP A 57 1.54 -2.87 26.19
CA TRP A 57 2.33 -3.80 26.98
C TRP A 57 1.75 -4.01 28.38
N ASP A 58 2.04 -5.18 28.95
CA ASP A 58 1.76 -5.45 30.35
C ASP A 58 2.80 -4.74 31.24
N GLU A 59 2.33 -3.81 32.07
CA GLU A 59 3.17 -2.97 32.93
C GLU A 59 3.88 -3.79 34.03
N GLU A 60 3.27 -4.87 34.50
CA GLU A 60 3.88 -5.76 35.50
C GLU A 60 5.02 -6.56 34.87
N ALA A 61 4.87 -6.96 33.61
CA ALA A 61 5.91 -7.65 32.85
C ALA A 61 7.09 -6.72 32.52
N ILE A 62 6.82 -5.45 32.17
CA ILE A 62 7.88 -4.46 31.93
C ILE A 62 8.64 -4.14 33.22
N ALA A 63 7.94 -4.00 34.35
CA ALA A 63 8.56 -3.66 35.62
C ALA A 63 9.55 -4.73 36.13
N ALA A 64 9.42 -5.97 35.66
CA ALA A 64 10.34 -7.06 35.96
C ALA A 64 11.65 -7.03 35.14
N GLU A 65 11.69 -6.25 34.05
CA GLU A 65 12.86 -6.11 33.18
C GLU A 65 13.82 -5.02 33.68
N ASP A 66 15.06 -5.01 33.16
CA ASP A 66 16.05 -3.98 33.48
C ASP A 66 15.68 -2.59 32.92
N GLU A 67 16.21 -1.52 33.52
CA GLU A 67 15.88 -0.14 33.13
C GLU A 67 16.18 0.19 31.66
N GLU A 68 17.17 -0.47 31.04
CA GLU A 68 17.52 -0.23 29.64
C GLU A 68 16.45 -0.86 28.73
N THR A 69 16.10 -2.11 29.01
CA THR A 69 15.03 -2.85 28.33
C THR A 69 13.68 -2.16 28.48
N GLN A 70 13.34 -1.67 29.67
CA GLN A 70 12.11 -0.89 29.89
C GLN A 70 12.05 0.37 29.02
N ARG A 71 13.18 1.08 28.86
CA ARG A 71 13.26 2.29 28.01
C ARG A 71 13.10 1.96 26.53
N LEU A 72 13.71 0.86 26.08
CA LEU A 72 13.58 0.39 24.70
C LEU A 72 12.13 -0.03 24.40
N ILE A 73 11.51 -0.81 25.27
CA ILE A 73 10.10 -1.24 25.13
C ILE A 73 9.19 0.00 25.03
N LYS A 74 9.37 0.98 25.92
CA LYS A 74 8.59 2.23 25.91
C LYS A 74 8.82 3.07 24.64
N LEU A 75 10.01 3.04 24.06
CA LEU A 75 10.31 3.74 22.80
C LEU A 75 9.53 3.16 21.63
N PHE A 76 9.36 1.83 21.59
CA PHE A 76 8.65 1.12 20.52
C PHE A 76 7.14 0.94 20.79
N SER A 77 6.62 1.42 21.92
CA SER A 77 5.18 1.33 22.23
C SER A 77 4.29 2.00 21.20
N ARG A 78 4.75 3.07 20.55
CA ARG A 78 4.01 3.75 19.49
C ARG A 78 4.91 3.97 18.29
N ILE A 79 4.60 3.30 17.20
CA ILE A 79 5.33 3.43 15.94
C ILE A 79 4.36 3.98 14.91
N LYS A 80 4.64 5.18 14.40
CA LYS A 80 3.82 5.83 13.37
C LYS A 80 4.65 6.08 12.13
N LEU A 81 4.29 5.44 11.04
CA LEU A 81 4.86 5.70 9.73
C LEU A 81 3.92 6.63 8.96
N GLN A 82 4.38 7.84 8.66
CA GLN A 82 3.69 8.78 7.78
C GLN A 82 4.41 8.87 6.44
N LEU A 83 3.65 8.75 5.37
CA LEU A 83 4.05 8.99 4.00
C LEU A 83 3.31 10.25 3.56
N ASP A 84 4.00 11.38 3.54
CA ASP A 84 3.41 12.67 3.23
C ASP A 84 3.20 12.82 1.73
N GLN A 85 4.13 12.28 0.94
CA GLN A 85 4.10 12.44 -0.50
C GLN A 85 4.90 11.36 -1.20
N VAL A 86 4.20 10.50 -1.94
CA VAL A 86 4.79 9.57 -2.90
C VAL A 86 4.53 10.12 -4.29
N ARG A 87 5.56 10.20 -5.12
CA ARG A 87 5.49 10.60 -6.52
C ARG A 87 6.19 9.58 -7.39
N THR A 88 5.65 9.37 -8.58
CA THR A 88 6.29 8.61 -9.64
C THR A 88 6.27 9.48 -10.89
N ASP A 89 7.40 9.61 -11.57
CA ASP A 89 7.49 10.38 -12.81
C ASP A 89 7.30 9.49 -14.06
N GLU A 90 7.22 10.13 -15.22
CA GLU A 90 6.99 9.49 -16.53
C GLU A 90 8.14 8.57 -16.95
N LYS A 91 9.31 8.71 -16.33
CA LYS A 91 10.51 7.91 -16.59
C LYS A 91 10.61 6.71 -15.65
N GLY A 92 9.67 6.56 -14.73
CA GLY A 92 9.64 5.49 -13.73
C GLY A 92 10.45 5.80 -12.48
N ASN A 93 10.96 7.02 -12.30
CA ASN A 93 11.61 7.41 -11.05
C ASN A 93 10.55 7.61 -9.97
N MET A 94 10.79 7.06 -8.78
CA MET A 94 9.91 7.18 -7.63
C MET A 94 10.56 8.04 -6.55
N SER A 95 9.82 8.96 -5.95
CA SER A 95 10.26 9.68 -4.75
C SER A 95 9.19 9.62 -3.68
N ALA A 96 9.60 9.42 -2.43
CA ALA A 96 8.70 9.39 -1.29
C ALA A 96 9.27 10.22 -0.14
N ASN A 97 8.50 11.18 0.36
CA ASN A 97 8.80 11.91 1.58
C ASN A 97 7.87 11.44 2.68
N GLY A 98 8.40 11.31 3.88
CA GLY A 98 7.64 10.87 5.02
C GLY A 98 8.37 11.09 6.34
N SER A 99 7.81 10.51 7.38
CA SER A 99 8.40 10.52 8.71
C SER A 99 8.04 9.26 9.49
N LEU A 100 9.01 8.78 10.26
CA LEU A 100 8.83 7.70 11.22
C LEU A 100 8.82 8.32 12.62
N SER A 101 7.71 8.19 13.34
CA SER A 101 7.63 8.57 14.75
C SER A 101 7.74 7.35 15.64
N LEU A 102 8.64 7.43 16.63
CA LEU A 102 8.82 6.47 17.71
C LEU A 102 8.49 7.19 19.01
N ASN A 103 7.31 6.92 19.57
CA ASN A 103 6.73 7.64 20.69
C ASN A 103 6.79 9.17 20.46
N ASP A 104 7.62 9.90 21.22
CA ASP A 104 7.75 11.37 21.11
C ASP A 104 8.79 11.84 20.08
N ARG A 105 9.54 10.93 19.45
CA ARG A 105 10.58 11.28 18.48
C ARG A 105 10.07 11.13 17.06
N LYS A 106 10.13 12.19 16.27
CA LYS A 106 9.81 12.17 14.83
C LYS A 106 11.09 12.20 14.01
N ILE A 107 11.23 11.27 13.07
CA ILE A 107 12.40 11.12 12.21
C ILE A 107 11.93 11.25 10.75
N PRO A 108 12.06 12.43 10.13
CA PRO A 108 11.80 12.63 8.71
C PRO A 108 12.73 11.80 7.84
N PHE A 109 12.20 11.31 6.73
CA PHE A 109 12.97 10.62 5.71
C PHE A 109 12.52 11.02 4.30
N ALA A 110 13.44 10.89 3.36
CA ALA A 110 13.21 11.06 1.94
C ALA A 110 13.82 9.86 1.20
N LEU A 111 13.04 9.21 0.36
CA LEU A 111 13.43 8.10 -0.49
C LEU A 111 13.35 8.56 -1.95
N GLN A 112 14.36 8.23 -2.74
CA GLN A 112 14.40 8.45 -4.18
C GLN A 112 14.85 7.14 -4.82
N ILE A 113 14.14 6.65 -5.83
CA ILE A 113 14.44 5.44 -6.56
C ILE A 113 14.46 5.79 -8.03
N ASP A 114 15.62 5.62 -8.64
CA ASP A 114 15.84 5.67 -10.07
C ASP A 114 16.03 4.23 -10.58
N PRO A 115 16.06 3.98 -11.90
CA PRO A 115 16.18 2.64 -12.46
C PRO A 115 17.40 1.83 -11.97
N THR A 116 18.45 2.52 -11.54
CA THR A 116 19.73 1.90 -11.13
C THR A 116 19.99 2.01 -9.63
N THR A 117 19.46 3.05 -8.96
CA THR A 117 19.83 3.36 -7.57
C THR A 117 18.63 3.79 -6.74
N ALA A 118 18.58 3.31 -5.50
CA ALA A 118 17.68 3.77 -4.47
C ALA A 118 18.47 4.50 -3.37
N VAL A 119 18.09 5.75 -3.11
CA VAL A 119 18.71 6.64 -2.12
C VAL A 119 17.71 6.94 -1.02
N LEU A 120 18.01 6.48 0.20
CA LEU A 120 17.25 6.78 1.40
C LEU A 120 18.04 7.78 2.27
N THR A 121 17.47 8.96 2.45
CA THR A 121 17.99 10.01 3.33
C THR A 121 17.13 10.06 4.58
N VAL A 122 17.75 9.91 5.75
CA VAL A 122 17.08 9.97 7.05
C VAL A 122 17.64 11.15 7.83
N GLU A 123 16.78 11.95 8.44
CA GLU A 123 17.24 13.06 9.29
C GLU A 123 18.06 12.51 10.47
N GLY A 124 19.25 13.07 10.67
CA GLY A 124 20.20 12.61 11.69
C GLY A 124 21.19 11.54 11.24
N ALA A 125 21.02 10.97 10.03
CA ALA A 125 22.04 10.10 9.44
C ALA A 125 23.17 10.94 8.84
N LYS A 126 24.44 10.57 9.13
CA LYS A 126 25.62 11.30 8.61
C LYS A 126 25.81 11.16 7.10
N ARG A 127 25.26 10.10 6.51
CA ARG A 127 25.33 9.80 5.06
C ARG A 127 24.02 9.17 4.62
N PRO A 128 23.54 9.46 3.41
CA PRO A 128 22.40 8.75 2.83
C PRO A 128 22.76 7.29 2.59
N LEU A 129 21.76 6.42 2.69
CA LEU A 129 21.85 5.01 2.34
C LEU A 129 21.59 4.89 0.84
N ILE A 130 22.57 4.35 0.10
CA ILE A 130 22.47 4.15 -1.35
C ILE A 130 22.48 2.63 -1.59
N LEU A 131 21.48 2.14 -2.31
CA LEU A 131 21.27 0.75 -2.65
C LEU A 131 21.13 0.65 -4.17
N ASP A 132 21.56 -0.46 -4.77
CA ASP A 132 21.31 -0.72 -6.18
C ASP A 132 19.84 -1.15 -6.37
N ALA A 133 19.10 -0.41 -7.20
CA ALA A 133 17.66 -0.59 -7.36
C ALA A 133 17.30 -1.87 -8.13
N GLU A 134 18.24 -2.42 -8.90
CA GLU A 134 18.08 -3.71 -9.60
C GLU A 134 17.87 -4.85 -8.60
N GLU A 135 18.55 -4.80 -7.45
CA GLU A 135 18.46 -5.82 -6.40
C GLU A 135 17.13 -5.73 -5.63
N LEU A 136 16.58 -4.52 -5.49
CA LEU A 136 15.28 -4.27 -4.84
C LEU A 136 14.10 -4.68 -5.73
N GLN A 137 14.20 -4.47 -7.05
CA GLN A 137 13.15 -4.84 -8.01
C GLN A 137 13.10 -6.34 -8.28
N ALA A 138 14.20 -7.06 -8.07
CA ALA A 138 14.28 -8.51 -8.23
C ALA A 138 13.52 -9.31 -7.15
N GLY A 139 12.90 -8.66 -6.15
CA GLY A 139 12.16 -9.35 -5.09
C GLY A 139 13.02 -10.30 -4.24
N ALA A 140 14.34 -10.12 -4.25
CA ALA A 140 15.25 -10.92 -3.47
C ALA A 140 15.33 -10.37 -2.04
N ILE A 141 14.41 -10.80 -1.17
CA ILE A 141 14.80 -11.00 0.22
C ILE A 141 15.86 -12.09 0.18
N PRO A 142 17.15 -11.82 0.50
CA PRO A 142 18.17 -12.85 0.49
C PRO A 142 17.86 -13.81 1.66
N GLY A 143 17.14 -14.89 1.36
CA GLY A 143 16.66 -15.88 2.33
C GLY A 143 15.21 -16.33 2.17
N GLY A 144 14.41 -15.67 1.33
CA GLY A 144 13.04 -16.11 1.02
C GLY A 144 13.05 -17.12 -0.11
N GLY A 145 13.02 -18.41 0.22
CA GLY A 145 12.86 -19.48 -0.77
C GLY A 145 11.69 -19.19 -1.72
N SER A 146 11.96 -19.24 -3.02
CA SER A 146 10.96 -19.17 -4.08
C SER A 146 9.85 -20.18 -3.79
N VAL A 147 8.62 -19.71 -3.55
CA VAL A 147 7.43 -20.57 -3.59
C VAL A 147 7.06 -20.74 -5.06
N PRO A 148 7.24 -21.92 -5.68
CA PRO A 148 6.77 -22.15 -7.03
C PRO A 148 5.23 -22.13 -7.05
N GLY A 149 4.67 -21.20 -7.80
CA GLY A 149 3.26 -21.19 -8.16
C GLY A 149 2.95 -22.33 -9.13
N ASN A 150 1.84 -23.02 -8.88
CA ASN A 150 1.24 -24.04 -9.73
C ASN A 150 0.05 -23.47 -10.49
#